data_AF-A0A194V7H7-F1
#
_entry.id   AF-A0A194V7H7-F1
#
_cell.length_a   1.000
_cell.length_b   1.000
_cell.length_c   1.000
_cell.angle_alpha   90.00
_cell.angle_beta   90.00
_cell.angle_gamma   90.00
#
_symmetry.space_group_name_H-M   'P 1'
#
loop_
_entity.id
_entity.type
_entity.pdbx_description
1 polymer ?
#
loop_
_entity_poly.entity_id
_entity_poly.type
_entity_poly.pdbx_seq_one_letter_code
_entity_poly.pdbx_strand_id
1 'polypeptide(L)'
;MGHWQEDAVELLLSVSPASWCQICFTLATCAVLAVAIAPKAERKLLVNYGARAHDSTATAAADAPAPEGGDDVFLRAVRRLTSFGQVPHSWFFTFYFVYIQCALFWAVQVISGGSVLQFIARQQVELGTPASVNRNQVVITWCLMLFQAARRLYESWAFAKPSKSTMWFVHWLLGQFFYLGISVAIWIEGSDVAVHNELLSTTHEFTADALFKVAVALPMFVFGWVSHA
;
A
#
# COMPACT_ATOMS: atom_id res chain seq x y z
N MET A 1 5.68 28.32 -21.13
CA MET A 1 5.65 27.33 -20.03
C MET A 1 4.37 26.50 -19.99
N GLY A 2 3.28 26.86 -20.69
CA GLY A 2 2.00 26.12 -20.68
C GLY A 2 1.98 24.77 -21.41
N HIS A 3 2.62 24.64 -22.59
CA HIS A 3 2.47 23.41 -23.40
C HIS A 3 3.01 22.13 -22.71
N TRP A 4 4.05 22.24 -21.88
CA TRP A 4 4.63 21.07 -21.21
C TRP A 4 3.72 20.58 -20.08
N GLN A 5 2.90 21.46 -19.51
CA GLN A 5 1.93 21.07 -18.49
C GLN A 5 0.72 20.39 -19.13
N GLU A 6 0.27 20.88 -20.28
CA GLU A 6 -0.83 20.28 -21.04
C GLU A 6 -0.43 18.89 -21.56
N ASP A 7 0.74 18.77 -22.18
CA ASP A 7 1.28 17.49 -22.65
C ASP A 7 1.49 16.50 -21.48
N ALA A 8 1.97 16.99 -20.33
CA ALA A 8 2.14 16.15 -19.15
C ALA A 8 0.79 15.70 -18.59
N VAL A 9 -0.20 16.58 -18.52
CA VAL A 9 -1.55 16.23 -18.03
C VAL A 9 -2.21 15.23 -18.98
N GLU A 10 -2.08 15.43 -20.29
CA GLU A 10 -2.63 14.53 -21.31
C GLU A 10 -1.96 13.15 -21.24
N LEU A 11 -0.64 13.12 -21.09
CA LEU A 11 0.10 11.88 -20.89
C LEU A 11 -0.30 11.19 -19.58
N LEU A 12 -0.47 11.93 -18.49
CA LEU A 12 -0.93 11.38 -17.21
C LEU A 12 -2.35 10.79 -17.29
N LEU A 13 -3.24 11.43 -18.06
CA LEU A 13 -4.63 11.00 -18.25
C LEU A 13 -4.76 9.87 -19.27
N SER A 14 -3.79 9.68 -20.16
CA SER A 14 -3.79 8.58 -21.13
C SER A 14 -3.45 7.20 -20.52
N VAL A 15 -2.94 7.18 -19.30
CA VAL A 15 -2.54 5.95 -18.60
C VAL A 15 -3.71 5.43 -17.77
N SER A 16 -4.06 4.15 -17.95
CA SER A 16 -5.16 3.53 -17.20
C SER A 16 -4.90 3.54 -15.68
N PRO A 17 -5.95 3.65 -14.85
CA PRO A 17 -5.82 3.55 -13.39
C PRO A 17 -5.08 2.28 -12.92
N ALA A 18 -5.33 1.13 -13.56
CA ALA A 18 -4.62 -0.12 -13.25
C ALA A 18 -3.11 0.00 -13.49
N SER A 19 -2.72 0.60 -14.63
CA SER A 19 -1.30 0.83 -14.96
C SER A 19 -0.62 1.74 -13.94
N TRP A 20 -1.33 2.77 -13.44
CA TRP A 20 -0.82 3.60 -12.35
C TRP A 20 -0.54 2.80 -11.07
N CYS A 21 -1.49 1.95 -10.65
CA CYS A 21 -1.28 1.06 -9.51
C CYS A 21 -0.10 0.11 -9.73
N GLN A 22 0.03 -0.48 -10.91
CA GLN A 22 1.13 -1.38 -11.26
C GLN A 22 2.48 -0.65 -11.21
N ILE A 23 2.61 0.51 -11.86
CA ILE A 23 3.83 1.32 -11.82
C ILE A 23 4.21 1.64 -10.37
N CYS A 24 3.25 2.09 -9.58
CA CYS A 24 3.48 2.44 -8.17
C CYS A 24 3.97 1.24 -7.34
N PHE A 25 3.33 0.07 -7.48
CA PHE A 25 3.76 -1.13 -6.74
C PHE A 25 5.07 -1.72 -7.25
N THR A 26 5.33 -1.67 -8.55
CA THR A 26 6.60 -2.09 -9.13
C THR A 26 7.72 -1.18 -8.65
N LEU A 27 7.54 0.14 -8.68
CA LEU A 27 8.52 1.09 -8.16
C LEU A 27 8.77 0.88 -6.66
N ALA A 28 7.72 0.67 -5.86
CA ALA A 28 7.85 0.35 -4.45
C ALA A 28 8.65 -0.96 -4.23
N THR A 29 8.38 -1.99 -5.03
CA THR A 29 9.09 -3.28 -4.98
C THR A 29 10.56 -3.11 -5.36
N CYS A 30 10.85 -2.39 -6.45
CA CYS A 30 12.21 -2.06 -6.86
C CYS A 30 12.95 -1.29 -5.77
N ALA A 31 12.30 -0.33 -5.11
CA ALA A 31 12.90 0.42 -4.00
C ALA A 31 13.24 -0.50 -2.82
N VAL A 32 12.31 -1.39 -2.42
CA VAL A 32 12.55 -2.37 -1.35
C VAL A 32 13.69 -3.32 -1.71
N LEU A 33 13.72 -3.83 -2.95
CA LEU A 33 14.78 -4.71 -3.45
C LEU A 33 16.14 -3.99 -3.52
N ALA A 34 16.16 -2.73 -3.96
CA ALA A 34 17.38 -1.92 -3.99
C ALA A 34 17.96 -1.77 -2.58
N VAL A 35 17.11 -1.52 -1.57
CA VAL A 35 17.52 -1.47 -0.16
C VAL A 35 18.02 -2.84 0.33
N ALA A 36 17.40 -3.94 -0.10
CA ALA A 36 17.77 -5.30 0.30
C ALA A 36 19.12 -5.75 -0.29
N ILE A 37 19.39 -5.39 -1.55
CA ILE A 37 20.59 -5.76 -2.31
C ILE A 37 21.77 -4.81 -2.00
N ALA A 38 21.50 -3.63 -1.42
CA ALA A 38 22.53 -2.67 -1.04
C ALA A 38 23.66 -3.29 -0.18
N PRO A 39 24.92 -2.88 -0.40
CA PRO A 39 26.09 -3.29 0.38
C PRO A 39 25.86 -3.26 1.89
N LYS A 40 26.50 -4.18 2.64
CA LYS A 40 26.29 -4.37 4.09
C LYS A 40 26.48 -3.08 4.92
N ALA A 41 27.28 -2.12 4.44
CA ALA A 41 27.52 -0.83 5.08
C ALA A 41 26.32 0.13 4.97
N GLU A 42 25.72 0.25 3.78
CA GLU A 42 24.54 1.09 3.52
C GLU A 42 23.26 0.43 4.04
N ARG A 43 23.16 -0.90 3.93
CA ARG A 43 22.08 -1.67 4.54
C ARG A 43 22.07 -1.52 6.07
N LYS A 44 23.23 -1.42 6.73
CA LYS A 44 23.29 -1.08 8.16
C LYS A 44 22.69 0.31 8.43
N LEU A 45 22.98 1.32 7.61
CA LEU A 45 22.44 2.68 7.78
C LEU A 45 20.92 2.76 7.51
N LEU A 46 20.40 1.96 6.57
CA LEU A 46 18.99 1.96 6.19
C LEU A 46 18.12 0.99 7.02
N VAL A 47 18.71 -0.09 7.56
CA VAL A 47 18.00 -1.21 8.21
C VAL A 47 18.29 -1.31 9.71
N ASN A 48 19.43 -0.82 10.23
CA ASN A 48 19.63 -0.75 11.69
C ASN A 48 18.98 0.51 12.25
N TYR A 49 17.68 0.44 12.44
CA TYR A 49 16.93 1.35 13.31
C TYR A 49 16.09 0.52 14.29
N GLY A 50 15.61 1.14 15.37
CA GLY A 50 14.93 0.43 16.47
C GLY A 50 15.90 -0.36 17.37
N ALA A 51 15.41 -1.40 18.05
CA ALA A 51 16.10 -2.11 19.15
C ALA A 51 17.54 -2.64 18.86
N ARG A 52 17.96 -2.68 17.58
CA ARG A 52 19.31 -3.03 17.12
C ARG A 52 20.34 -1.90 17.24
N ALA A 53 19.94 -0.70 17.65
CA ALA A 53 20.88 0.39 17.97
C ALA A 53 21.61 0.16 19.30
N HIS A 54 21.14 -0.77 20.15
CA HIS A 54 21.68 -0.98 21.49
C HIS A 54 22.86 -1.97 21.55
N ASP A 55 23.17 -2.65 20.44
CA ASP A 55 24.35 -3.50 20.34
C ASP A 55 25.48 -2.76 19.62
N SER A 56 26.30 -2.11 20.46
CA SER A 56 27.73 -1.85 20.34
C SER A 56 28.27 -1.27 19.01
N THR A 57 28.97 -0.13 19.12
CA THR A 57 29.89 0.53 18.14
C THR A 57 29.38 1.70 17.29
N ALA A 58 28.15 2.21 17.49
CA ALA A 58 27.71 3.43 16.79
C ALA A 58 28.37 4.73 17.32
N THR A 59 28.86 4.74 18.56
CA THR A 59 29.48 5.92 19.17
C THR A 59 30.91 6.19 18.67
N ALA A 60 31.55 5.24 17.98
CA ALA A 60 32.92 5.40 17.46
C ALA A 60 32.97 5.91 16.01
N ALA A 61 31.84 5.98 15.30
CA ALA A 61 31.78 6.43 13.91
C ALA A 61 31.49 7.93 13.75
N ALA A 62 31.31 8.65 14.86
CA ALA A 62 31.09 10.10 14.84
C ALA A 62 32.39 10.93 14.75
N ASP A 63 33.56 10.32 15.03
CA ASP A 63 34.86 11.01 15.09
C ASP A 63 35.86 10.58 13.98
N ALA A 64 35.43 9.88 12.93
CA ALA A 64 36.32 9.53 11.81
C ALA A 64 36.29 10.61 10.72
N PRO A 65 37.45 11.13 10.26
CA PRO A 65 37.50 12.12 9.19
C PRO A 65 37.06 11.50 7.85
N ALA A 66 36.20 12.22 7.14
CA ALA A 66 35.57 11.79 5.89
C ALA A 66 36.61 11.65 4.74
N PRO A 67 36.52 10.60 3.90
CA PRO A 67 37.23 10.60 2.63
C PRO A 67 36.48 11.45 1.60
N GLU A 68 37.19 12.35 0.94
CA GLU A 68 36.72 13.13 -0.20
C GLU A 68 36.56 12.25 -1.44
N GLY A 69 35.42 12.36 -2.14
CA GLY A 69 35.30 11.85 -3.51
C GLY A 69 33.89 11.40 -3.92
N GLY A 70 33.24 12.19 -4.79
CA GLY A 70 32.35 11.67 -5.85
C GLY A 70 30.88 11.33 -5.51
N ASP A 71 30.59 10.61 -4.43
CA ASP A 71 29.29 9.93 -4.24
C ASP A 71 28.35 10.60 -3.22
N ASP A 72 28.49 11.91 -3.08
CA ASP A 72 27.99 12.64 -1.91
C ASP A 72 26.53 13.08 -2.03
N VAL A 73 25.91 13.08 -3.23
CA VAL A 73 24.51 13.51 -3.40
C VAL A 73 23.52 12.48 -2.89
N PHE A 74 23.72 11.20 -3.24
CA PHE A 74 22.89 10.11 -2.75
C PHE A 74 23.08 9.91 -1.25
N LEU A 75 24.32 9.92 -0.76
CA LEU A 75 24.61 9.82 0.68
C LEU A 75 24.08 11.01 1.47
N ARG A 76 24.12 12.24 0.94
CA ARG A 76 23.54 13.44 1.56
C ARG A 76 22.01 13.45 1.49
N ALA A 77 21.42 12.96 0.39
CA ALA A 77 19.98 12.76 0.27
C ALA A 77 19.50 11.68 1.26
N VAL A 78 20.18 10.54 1.33
CA VAL A 78 19.92 9.46 2.29
C VAL A 78 20.12 9.93 3.73
N ARG A 79 21.16 10.71 4.05
CA ARG A 79 21.35 11.34 5.36
C ARG A 79 20.25 12.34 5.72
N ARG A 80 19.81 13.14 4.75
CA ARG A 80 18.67 14.05 4.92
C ARG A 80 17.36 13.28 5.11
N LEU A 81 17.18 12.18 4.38
CA LEU A 81 16.04 11.26 4.48
C LEU A 81 16.03 10.48 5.80
N THR A 82 17.19 10.05 6.29
CA THR A 82 17.35 9.37 7.59
C THR A 82 17.29 10.34 8.78
N SER A 83 17.46 11.65 8.55
CA SER A 83 17.20 12.69 9.55
C SER A 83 15.70 12.99 9.75
N PHE A 84 14.84 12.58 8.81
CA PHE A 84 13.39 12.58 9.06
C PHE A 84 13.10 11.54 10.12
N GLY A 85 12.55 12.01 11.24
CA GLY A 85 12.51 11.31 12.53
C GLY A 85 12.01 9.87 12.48
N GLN A 86 12.35 9.11 13.51
CA GLN A 86 11.82 7.76 13.68
C GLN A 86 10.41 7.84 14.26
N VAL A 87 9.49 7.07 13.68
CA VAL A 87 8.11 6.96 14.13
C VAL A 87 8.05 5.94 15.27
N PRO A 88 7.44 6.26 16.43
CA PRO A 88 7.31 5.30 17.52
C PRO A 88 6.41 4.13 17.11
N HIS A 89 6.69 2.93 17.63
CA HIS A 89 5.91 1.72 17.35
C HIS A 89 4.40 1.87 17.65
N SER A 90 4.03 2.79 18.54
CA SER A 90 2.63 3.11 18.82
C SER A 90 1.87 3.60 17.58
N TRP A 91 2.51 4.17 16.58
CA TRP A 91 1.84 4.62 15.35
C TRP A 91 1.49 3.48 14.40
N PHE A 92 1.81 2.23 14.73
CA PHE A 92 1.45 1.10 13.88
C PHE A 92 -0.08 0.95 13.70
N PHE A 93 -0.90 1.43 14.64
CA PHE A 93 -2.36 1.44 14.45
C PHE A 93 -2.80 2.33 13.27
N THR A 94 -1.99 3.33 12.87
CA THR A 94 -2.37 4.30 11.83
C THR A 94 -2.50 3.64 10.46
N PHE A 95 -1.78 2.54 10.20
CA PHE A 95 -1.93 1.76 8.96
C PHE A 95 -3.33 1.22 8.81
N TYR A 96 -3.83 0.57 9.86
CA TYR A 96 -5.14 -0.05 9.87
C TYR A 96 -6.25 0.99 9.97
N PHE A 97 -6.04 2.03 10.76
CA PHE A 97 -7.00 3.13 10.88
C PHE A 97 -7.22 3.83 9.53
N VAL A 98 -6.14 4.21 8.83
CA VAL A 98 -6.25 4.84 7.50
C VAL A 98 -6.92 3.90 6.51
N TYR A 99 -6.56 2.62 6.49
CA TYR A 99 -7.22 1.65 5.60
C TYR A 99 -8.72 1.54 5.88
N ILE A 100 -9.15 1.49 7.15
CA ILE A 100 -10.57 1.45 7.52
C ILE A 100 -11.29 2.71 7.05
N GLN A 101 -10.68 3.89 7.19
CA GLN A 101 -11.25 5.13 6.65
C GLN A 101 -11.43 5.06 5.13
N CYS A 102 -10.44 4.53 4.41
CA CYS A 102 -10.56 4.31 2.96
C CYS A 102 -11.67 3.30 2.64
N ALA A 103 -11.76 2.19 3.37
CA ALA A 103 -12.80 1.19 3.17
C ALA A 103 -14.21 1.78 3.39
N LEU A 104 -14.39 2.61 4.43
CA LEU A 104 -15.64 3.32 4.69
C LEU A 104 -15.94 4.36 3.61
N PHE A 105 -14.94 5.12 3.17
CA PHE A 105 -15.08 6.06 2.06
C PHE A 105 -15.62 5.35 0.81
N TRP A 106 -15.02 4.20 0.45
CA TRP A 106 -15.48 3.42 -0.68
C TRP A 106 -16.88 2.83 -0.48
N ALA A 107 -17.21 2.37 0.74
CA ALA A 107 -18.58 1.92 1.03
C ALA A 107 -19.61 3.03 0.80
N VAL A 108 -19.31 4.25 1.23
CA VAL A 108 -20.17 5.42 0.96
C VAL A 108 -20.25 5.68 -0.54
N GLN A 109 -19.14 5.65 -1.27
CA GLN A 109 -19.14 5.83 -2.73
C GLN A 109 -19.98 4.76 -3.44
N VAL A 110 -19.92 3.49 -3.02
CA VAL A 110 -20.72 2.42 -3.61
C VAL A 110 -22.21 2.60 -3.33
N ILE A 111 -22.58 2.85 -2.07
CA ILE A 111 -24.00 2.99 -1.66
C ILE A 111 -24.64 4.23 -2.28
N SER A 112 -23.89 5.34 -2.38
CA SER A 112 -24.38 6.60 -2.95
C SER A 112 -24.24 6.70 -4.46
N GLY A 113 -23.60 5.73 -5.12
CA GLY A 113 -23.25 5.83 -6.54
C GLY A 113 -22.30 7.01 -6.84
N GLY A 114 -21.36 7.27 -5.94
CA GLY A 114 -20.51 8.45 -5.94
C GLY A 114 -19.62 8.60 -7.18
N SER A 115 -19.30 9.86 -7.49
CA SER A 115 -18.61 10.26 -8.72
C SER A 115 -17.18 9.75 -8.82
N VAL A 116 -16.48 9.54 -7.70
CA VAL A 116 -15.06 9.12 -7.70
C VAL A 116 -14.93 7.70 -8.21
N LEU A 117 -15.78 6.79 -7.72
CA LEU A 117 -15.79 5.41 -8.17
C LEU A 117 -16.19 5.32 -9.64
N GLN A 118 -17.22 6.07 -10.06
CA GLN A 118 -17.63 6.10 -11.46
C GLN A 118 -16.55 6.66 -12.38
N PHE A 119 -15.83 7.71 -11.96
CA PHE A 119 -14.75 8.29 -12.74
C PHE A 119 -13.62 7.28 -12.98
N ILE A 120 -13.13 6.63 -11.91
CA ILE A 120 -12.09 5.61 -12.01
C ILE A 120 -12.57 4.44 -12.86
N ALA A 121 -13.80 4.00 -12.66
CA ALA A 121 -14.37 2.86 -13.37
C ALA A 121 -14.50 3.15 -14.88
N ARG A 122 -14.99 4.34 -15.26
CA ARG A 122 -15.08 4.75 -16.67
C ARG A 122 -13.71 4.84 -17.32
N GLN A 123 -12.75 5.51 -16.66
CA GLN A 123 -11.39 5.60 -17.20
C GLN A 123 -10.73 4.23 -17.35
N GLN A 124 -10.97 3.31 -16.41
CA GLN A 124 -10.45 1.95 -16.50
C GLN A 124 -11.09 1.15 -17.64
N VAL A 125 -12.39 1.32 -17.89
CA VAL A 125 -13.06 0.65 -19.03
C VAL A 125 -12.65 1.26 -20.37
N GLU A 126 -12.41 2.57 -20.43
CA GLU A 126 -12.02 3.27 -21.66
C GLU A 126 -10.55 3.04 -22.06
N LEU A 127 -9.64 3.03 -21.09
CA LEU A 127 -8.18 2.98 -21.33
C LEU A 127 -7.55 1.63 -20.98
N GLY A 128 -8.23 0.82 -20.18
CA GLY A 128 -7.72 -0.44 -19.66
C GLY A 128 -8.30 -1.67 -20.34
N THR A 129 -7.75 -2.83 -19.99
CA THR A 129 -8.35 -4.11 -20.34
C THR A 129 -9.65 -4.32 -19.56
N PRO A 130 -10.70 -4.92 -20.16
CA PRO A 130 -11.92 -5.25 -19.45
C PRO A 130 -11.61 -6.09 -18.22
N ALA A 131 -12.13 -5.67 -17.07
CA ALA A 131 -11.89 -6.36 -15.82
C ALA A 131 -12.56 -7.75 -15.86
N SER A 132 -11.76 -8.81 -15.69
CA SER A 132 -12.27 -10.20 -15.75
C SER A 132 -12.83 -10.69 -14.40
N VAL A 133 -12.88 -9.82 -13.39
CA VAL A 133 -13.18 -10.19 -12.01
C VAL A 133 -14.66 -9.97 -11.74
N ASN A 134 -15.32 -10.98 -11.16
CA ASN A 134 -16.75 -10.93 -10.87
C ASN A 134 -17.00 -10.00 -9.66
N ARG A 135 -18.07 -9.19 -9.73
CA ARG A 135 -18.57 -8.31 -8.67
C ARG A 135 -18.44 -8.90 -7.26
N ASN A 136 -18.92 -10.13 -7.09
CA ASN A 136 -18.99 -10.76 -5.78
C ASN A 136 -17.58 -10.97 -5.21
N GLN A 137 -16.58 -11.21 -6.05
CA GLN A 137 -15.20 -11.36 -5.61
C GLN A 137 -14.63 -10.05 -5.10
N VAL A 138 -14.95 -8.93 -5.76
CA VAL A 138 -14.51 -7.58 -5.34
C VAL A 138 -15.07 -7.25 -3.97
N VAL A 139 -16.38 -7.46 -3.77
CA VAL A 139 -17.05 -7.23 -2.48
C VAL A 139 -16.50 -8.17 -1.40
N ILE A 140 -16.33 -9.46 -1.69
CA ILE A 140 -15.73 -10.42 -0.75
C ILE A 140 -14.30 -9.98 -0.38
N THR A 141 -13.48 -9.61 -1.36
CA THR A 141 -12.10 -9.19 -1.14
C THR A 141 -12.03 -7.92 -0.28
N TRP A 142 -12.88 -6.94 -0.59
CA TRP A 142 -13.03 -5.73 0.21
C TRP A 142 -13.43 -6.05 1.66
N CYS A 143 -14.44 -6.91 1.86
CA CYS A 143 -14.89 -7.35 3.19
C CYS A 143 -13.77 -8.07 3.95
N LEU A 144 -13.09 -9.02 3.33
CA LEU A 144 -12.00 -9.79 3.96
C LEU A 144 -10.85 -8.88 4.38
N MET A 145 -10.47 -7.93 3.52
CA MET A 145 -9.43 -6.96 3.85
C MET A 145 -9.87 -5.98 4.95
N LEU A 146 -11.13 -5.56 4.97
CA LEU A 146 -11.69 -4.74 6.06
C LEU A 146 -11.68 -5.50 7.38
N PHE A 147 -12.12 -6.76 7.39
CA PHE A 147 -12.03 -7.61 8.59
C PHE A 147 -10.60 -7.74 9.07
N GLN A 148 -9.65 -8.03 8.17
CA GLN A 148 -8.24 -8.14 8.51
C GLN A 148 -7.66 -6.85 9.11
N ALA A 149 -7.98 -5.70 8.53
CA ALA A 149 -7.58 -4.42 9.07
C ALA A 149 -8.21 -4.14 10.44
N ALA A 150 -9.51 -4.42 10.61
CA ALA A 150 -10.22 -4.22 11.88
C ALA A 150 -9.64 -5.09 13.01
N ARG A 151 -9.34 -6.35 12.73
CA ARG A 151 -8.68 -7.25 13.69
C ARG A 151 -7.30 -6.71 14.06
N ARG A 152 -6.47 -6.34 13.08
CA ARG A 152 -5.12 -5.83 13.35
C ARG A 152 -5.15 -4.49 14.09
N LEU A 153 -6.14 -3.65 13.82
CA LEU A 153 -6.39 -2.45 14.61
C LEU A 153 -6.72 -2.81 16.05
N TYR A 154 -7.68 -3.73 16.26
CA TYR A 154 -8.06 -4.20 17.59
C TYR A 154 -6.86 -4.78 18.37
N GLU A 155 -6.08 -5.66 17.75
CA GLU A 155 -4.89 -6.23 18.39
C GLU A 155 -3.85 -5.16 18.72
N SER A 156 -3.58 -4.25 17.78
CA SER A 156 -2.63 -3.15 17.97
C SER A 156 -3.09 -2.14 19.03
N TRP A 157 -4.39 -2.05 19.29
CA TRP A 157 -4.94 -1.14 20.30
C TRP A 157 -5.07 -1.82 21.67
N ALA A 158 -5.60 -3.04 21.71
CA ALA A 158 -5.86 -3.80 22.94
C ALA A 158 -4.59 -4.39 23.56
N PHE A 159 -3.61 -4.79 22.75
CA PHE A 159 -2.38 -5.46 23.21
C PHE A 159 -1.11 -4.66 22.94
N ALA A 160 -1.21 -3.36 22.61
CA ALA A 160 -0.05 -2.50 22.43
C ALA A 160 0.75 -2.39 23.73
N LYS A 161 1.75 -3.26 23.88
CA LYS A 161 2.81 -3.06 24.86
C LYS A 161 3.67 -1.88 24.37
N PRO A 162 4.03 -0.93 25.24
CA PRO A 162 4.95 0.14 24.88
C PRO A 162 6.30 -0.47 24.52
N SER A 163 6.57 -0.59 23.22
CA SER A 163 7.83 -1.08 22.69
C SER A 163 8.72 0.10 22.36
N LYS A 164 10.02 0.01 22.72
CA LYS A 164 11.05 0.98 22.32
C LYS A 164 11.49 0.81 20.86
N SER A 165 10.91 -0.13 20.12
CA SER A 165 11.16 -0.25 18.69
C SER A 165 10.63 0.99 17.97
N THR A 166 11.35 1.50 16.99
CA THR A 166 10.93 2.63 16.17
C THR A 166 10.95 2.20 14.71
N MET A 167 10.13 2.82 13.88
CA MET A 167 10.07 2.59 12.43
C MET A 167 10.57 3.83 11.70
N TRP A 168 11.39 3.66 10.66
CA TRP A 168 11.82 4.83 9.88
C TRP A 168 10.61 5.45 9.16
N PHE A 169 10.45 6.79 9.26
CA PHE A 169 9.29 7.50 8.74
C PHE A 169 9.02 7.25 7.25
N VAL A 170 10.07 7.12 6.44
CA VAL A 170 9.90 6.83 5.00
C VAL A 170 9.31 5.45 4.76
N HIS A 171 9.73 4.43 5.53
CA HIS A 171 9.10 3.11 5.46
C HIS A 171 7.65 3.16 5.95
N TRP A 172 7.40 3.94 7.00
CA TRP A 172 6.05 4.14 7.49
C TRP A 172 5.15 4.77 6.41
N LEU A 173 5.61 5.84 5.77
CA LEU A 173 4.87 6.51 4.71
C LEU A 173 4.68 5.61 3.48
N LEU A 174 5.70 4.85 3.10
CA LEU A 174 5.61 3.88 2.00
C LEU A 174 4.55 2.80 2.29
N GLY A 175 4.48 2.32 3.53
CA GLY A 175 3.42 1.41 3.96
C GLY A 175 2.03 2.05 3.91
N GLN A 176 1.89 3.32 4.32
CA GLN A 176 0.63 4.05 4.19
C GLN A 176 0.18 4.13 2.72
N PHE A 177 1.11 4.51 1.84
CA PHE A 177 0.85 4.57 0.41
C PHE A 177 0.45 3.20 -0.17
N PHE A 178 1.08 2.12 0.29
CA PHE A 178 0.72 0.76 -0.12
C PHE A 178 -0.73 0.40 0.24
N TYR A 179 -1.17 0.69 1.48
CA TYR A 179 -2.55 0.46 1.89
C TYR A 179 -3.55 1.32 1.11
N LEU A 180 -3.21 2.58 0.84
CA LEU A 180 -4.02 3.45 -0.02
C LEU A 180 -4.14 2.86 -1.43
N GLY A 181 -3.02 2.48 -2.04
CA GLY A 181 -2.98 1.88 -3.38
C GLY A 181 -3.81 0.60 -3.46
N ILE A 182 -3.70 -0.29 -2.47
CA ILE A 182 -4.52 -1.51 -2.41
C ILE A 182 -6.00 -1.17 -2.34
N SER A 183 -6.36 -0.17 -1.53
CA SER A 183 -7.77 0.23 -1.39
C SER A 183 -8.37 0.66 -2.72
N VAL A 184 -7.60 1.33 -3.59
CA VAL A 184 -8.03 1.72 -4.94
C VAL A 184 -8.01 0.52 -5.89
N ALA A 185 -6.96 -0.29 -5.85
CA ALA A 185 -6.76 -1.43 -6.76
C ALA A 185 -7.92 -2.44 -6.69
N ILE A 186 -8.46 -2.70 -5.49
CA ILE A 186 -9.63 -3.58 -5.32
C ILE A 186 -10.82 -3.10 -6.17
N TRP A 187 -11.06 -1.79 -6.26
CA TRP A 187 -12.18 -1.23 -7.03
C TRP A 187 -11.88 -1.09 -8.52
N ILE A 188 -10.61 -0.91 -8.89
CA ILE A 188 -10.18 -0.95 -10.30
C ILE A 188 -10.47 -2.34 -10.89
N GLU A 189 -10.19 -3.42 -10.17
CA GLU A 189 -10.53 -4.78 -10.60
C GLU A 189 -12.05 -5.01 -10.71
N GLY A 190 -12.87 -4.17 -10.07
CA GLY A 190 -14.33 -4.18 -10.18
C GLY A 190 -14.92 -3.14 -11.13
N SER A 191 -14.09 -2.47 -11.94
CA SER A 191 -14.48 -1.29 -12.71
C SER A 191 -15.65 -1.55 -13.67
N ASP A 192 -15.65 -2.68 -14.36
CA ASP A 192 -16.67 -3.01 -15.36
C ASP A 192 -18.06 -3.10 -14.73
N VAL A 193 -18.16 -3.71 -13.55
CA VAL A 193 -19.40 -3.82 -12.78
C VAL A 193 -19.82 -2.46 -12.20
N ALA A 194 -18.86 -1.64 -11.80
CA ALA A 194 -19.11 -0.32 -11.22
C ALA A 194 -19.69 0.67 -12.25
N VAL A 195 -19.29 0.59 -13.53
CA VAL A 195 -19.86 1.43 -14.61
C VAL A 195 -21.34 1.12 -14.84
N HIS A 196 -21.73 -0.14 -14.76
CA HIS A 196 -23.12 -0.57 -15.00
C HIS A 196 -24.03 -0.38 -13.77
N ASN A 197 -23.50 0.16 -12.67
CA ASN A 197 -24.21 0.33 -11.39
C ASN A 197 -24.85 -0.97 -10.86
N GLU A 198 -24.33 -2.12 -11.29
CA GLU A 198 -24.82 -3.45 -10.94
C GLU A 198 -24.29 -3.89 -9.57
N LEU A 199 -23.51 -3.07 -8.86
CA LEU A 199 -22.85 -3.44 -7.59
C LEU A 199 -23.83 -3.92 -6.49
N LEU A 200 -25.07 -3.41 -6.49
CA LEU A 200 -26.11 -3.77 -5.51
C LEU A 200 -27.17 -4.74 -6.06
N SER A 201 -27.11 -5.08 -7.35
CA SER A 201 -28.09 -5.94 -8.03
C SER A 201 -27.88 -7.41 -7.64
N THR A 202 -28.86 -8.04 -6.98
CA THR A 202 -28.71 -9.36 -6.33
C THR A 202 -28.71 -10.56 -7.30
N THR A 203 -28.84 -10.34 -8.61
CA THR A 203 -29.30 -11.38 -9.56
C THR A 203 -28.20 -12.07 -10.38
N HIS A 204 -26.90 -11.86 -10.13
CA HIS A 204 -25.85 -12.43 -10.95
C HIS A 204 -25.22 -13.69 -10.33
N GLU A 205 -25.27 -14.80 -11.06
CA GLU A 205 -24.68 -16.08 -10.66
C GLU A 205 -23.14 -15.98 -10.56
N PHE A 206 -22.57 -16.76 -9.63
CA PHE A 206 -21.12 -16.88 -9.55
C PHE A 206 -20.60 -17.68 -10.74
N THR A 207 -19.68 -17.09 -11.49
CA THR A 207 -18.93 -17.81 -12.53
C THR A 207 -18.11 -18.95 -11.89
N ALA A 208 -17.93 -20.07 -12.59
CA ALA A 208 -17.14 -21.20 -12.09
C ALA A 208 -15.69 -20.81 -11.69
N ASP A 209 -15.05 -19.94 -12.47
CA ASP A 209 -13.75 -19.34 -12.13
C ASP A 209 -13.81 -18.54 -10.81
N ALA A 210 -14.91 -17.82 -10.60
CA ALA A 210 -15.09 -17.02 -9.40
C ALA A 210 -15.28 -17.88 -8.15
N LEU A 211 -16.07 -18.95 -8.27
CA LEU A 211 -16.25 -19.96 -7.23
C LEU A 211 -14.93 -20.63 -6.86
N PHE A 212 -14.12 -21.02 -7.86
CA PHE A 212 -12.82 -21.65 -7.61
C PHE A 212 -11.90 -20.72 -6.82
N LYS A 213 -11.75 -19.46 -7.26
CA LYS A 213 -10.92 -18.46 -6.57
C LYS A 213 -11.39 -18.23 -5.13
N VAL A 214 -12.70 -18.09 -4.90
CA VAL A 214 -13.27 -17.89 -3.56
C VAL A 214 -13.09 -19.14 -2.69
N ALA A 215 -13.30 -20.34 -3.24
CA ALA A 215 -13.16 -21.61 -2.55
C ALA A 215 -11.71 -21.89 -2.12
N VAL A 216 -10.72 -21.36 -2.82
CA VAL A 216 -9.30 -21.45 -2.41
C VAL A 216 -8.93 -20.30 -1.46
N ALA A 217 -9.35 -19.07 -1.76
CA ALA A 217 -9.00 -17.89 -0.98
C ALA A 217 -9.59 -17.89 0.44
N LEU A 218 -10.85 -18.32 0.60
CA LEU A 218 -11.51 -18.32 1.91
C LEU A 218 -10.85 -19.27 2.91
N PRO A 219 -10.57 -20.55 2.60
CA PRO A 219 -9.86 -21.43 3.51
C PRO A 219 -8.45 -20.93 3.85
N MET A 220 -7.70 -20.39 2.89
CA MET A 220 -6.39 -19.79 3.16
C MET A 220 -6.50 -18.58 4.09
N PHE A 221 -7.50 -17.73 3.85
CA PHE A 221 -7.78 -16.58 4.72
C PHE A 221 -8.13 -17.04 6.12
N VAL A 222 -9.04 -18.01 6.28
CA VAL A 222 -9.43 -18.55 7.58
C VAL A 222 -8.26 -19.22 8.29
N PHE A 223 -7.44 -19.99 7.56
CA PHE A 223 -6.23 -20.60 8.10
C PHE A 223 -5.25 -19.54 8.61
N GLY A 224 -4.92 -18.53 7.80
CA GLY A 224 -4.09 -17.40 8.22
C GLY A 224 -4.71 -16.61 9.38
N TRP A 225 -6.04 -16.46 9.38
CA TRP A 225 -6.78 -15.78 10.44
C TRP A 225 -6.68 -16.51 11.77
N VAL A 226 -6.84 -17.83 11.78
CA VAL A 226 -6.82 -18.65 13.01
C VAL A 226 -5.40 -18.90 13.49
N SER A 227 -4.43 -19.13 12.60
CA SER A 227 -3.03 -19.42 12.96
C SER A 227 -2.28 -18.23 13.59
N HIS A 228 -2.78 -17.01 13.42
CA HIS A 228 -2.25 -15.81 14.06
C HIS A 228 -3.06 -15.36 15.29
N ALA A 229 -4.08 -16.12 15.71
CA ALA A 229 -4.76 -15.98 17.00
C ALA A 229 -4.02 -16.77 18.09
#